data_AF-A0A8A2VEF9-F1
#
_entry.id   AF-A0A8A2VEF9-F1
#
_cell.length_a   1.000
_cell.length_b   1.000
_cell.length_c   1.000
_cell.angle_alpha   90.00
_cell.angle_beta   90.00
_cell.angle_gamma   90.00
#
_symmetry.space_group_name_H-M   'P 1'
#
loop_
_entity.id
_entity.type
_entity.pdbx_description
1 polymer ?
#
loop_
_entity_poly.entity_id
_entity_poly.type
_entity_poly.pdbx_seq_one_letter_code
_entity_poly.pdbx_strand_id
1 'polypeptide(L)'
;MYHVGHYGAALIAYVPLGTAIALAGHETTAVVGALACVALSTLPDCDYRLPAVEHRGATHSLAFALLVGAGLAAVTAIVVDASSPLVDVGVVTFAFVVGSLAIGSHLVADALTPAGIRPFWPVSQRHYTLEVTTTSNPLANYALLGIGVGVTVAGTGAIVALG
;
A
#
# COMPACT_ATOMS: atom_id res chain seq x y z
N MET A 1 2.61 -12.68 -3.27
CA MET A 1 1.30 -13.15 -3.81
C MET A 1 1.31 -12.91 -5.31
N TYR A 2 0.23 -13.14 -6.06
CA TYR A 2 0.10 -12.57 -7.40
C TYR A 2 -0.54 -11.18 -7.34
N HIS A 3 -0.48 -10.45 -8.46
CA HIS A 3 -0.93 -9.06 -8.59
C HIS A 3 -2.34 -8.85 -8.03
N VAL A 4 -3.30 -9.73 -8.33
CA VAL A 4 -4.67 -9.60 -7.81
C VAL A 4 -4.75 -9.70 -6.27
N GLY A 5 -3.91 -10.54 -5.66
CA GLY A 5 -3.81 -10.64 -4.20
C GLY A 5 -3.23 -9.37 -3.57
N HIS A 6 -2.23 -8.77 -4.22
CA HIS A 6 -1.65 -7.50 -3.78
C HIS A 6 -2.61 -6.32 -3.92
N TYR A 7 -3.42 -6.28 -4.99
CA TYR A 7 -4.48 -5.27 -5.13
C TYR A 7 -5.50 -5.38 -3.99
N GLY A 8 -5.92 -6.62 -3.65
CA GLY A 8 -6.78 -6.88 -2.51
C GLY A 8 -6.18 -6.40 -1.19
N ALA A 9 -4.93 -6.76 -0.91
CA ALA A 9 -4.23 -6.34 0.30
C ALA A 9 -4.09 -4.81 0.41
N ALA A 10 -3.81 -4.13 -0.71
CA ALA A 10 -3.73 -2.67 -0.76
C ALA A 10 -5.07 -2.02 -0.44
N LEU A 11 -6.17 -2.52 -1.00
CA LEU A 11 -7.52 -2.04 -0.66
C LEU A 11 -7.85 -2.25 0.82
N ILE A 12 -7.59 -3.45 1.35
CA ILE A 12 -7.83 -3.76 2.77
C ILE A 12 -7.06 -2.78 3.68
N ALA A 13 -5.79 -2.51 3.37
CA ALA A 13 -4.96 -1.62 4.16
C ALA A 13 -5.38 -0.15 4.04
N TYR A 14 -5.70 0.30 2.82
CA TYR A 14 -5.96 1.72 2.54
C TYR A 14 -7.35 2.19 2.91
N VAL A 15 -8.38 1.39 2.65
CA VAL A 15 -9.78 1.86 2.74
C VAL A 15 -10.13 2.48 4.10
N PRO A 16 -9.72 1.95 5.27
CA PRO A 16 -10.00 2.62 6.55
C PRO A 16 -9.49 4.06 6.61
N LEU A 17 -8.28 4.32 6.10
CA LEU A 17 -7.73 5.67 5.99
C LEU A 17 -8.52 6.51 4.99
N GLY A 18 -8.76 5.98 3.79
CA GLY A 18 -9.51 6.66 2.74
C GLY A 18 -10.91 7.07 3.19
N THR A 19 -11.63 6.18 3.88
CA THR A 19 -12.95 6.46 4.45
C THR A 19 -12.90 7.57 5.49
N ALA A 20 -11.92 7.57 6.39
CA ALA A 20 -11.76 8.66 7.36
C ALA A 20 -11.50 10.02 6.69
N ILE A 21 -10.66 10.04 5.65
CA ILE A 21 -10.36 11.25 4.86
C ILE A 21 -11.59 11.73 4.09
N ALA A 22 -12.37 10.82 3.50
CA ALA A 22 -13.61 11.17 2.82
C ALA A 22 -14.67 11.73 3.77
N LEU A 23 -14.87 11.12 4.94
CA LEU A 23 -15.79 11.62 5.97
C LEU A 23 -15.39 12.99 6.54
N ALA A 24 -14.12 13.39 6.39
CA ALA A 24 -13.64 14.72 6.72
C ALA A 24 -13.88 15.76 5.60
N GLY A 25 -14.62 15.40 4.54
CA GLY A 25 -14.93 16.28 3.40
C GLY A 25 -13.81 16.37 2.35
N HIS A 26 -12.93 15.37 2.29
CA HIS A 26 -11.82 15.30 1.34
C HIS A 26 -11.92 14.08 0.42
N GLU A 27 -13.09 13.87 -0.19
CA GLU A 27 -13.42 12.68 -0.98
C GLU A 27 -12.49 12.51 -2.19
N THR A 28 -12.17 13.61 -2.87
CA THR A 28 -11.24 13.56 -4.03
C THR A 28 -9.86 13.06 -3.60
N THR A 29 -9.33 13.58 -2.49
CA THR A 29 -8.04 13.15 -1.92
C THR A 29 -8.09 11.66 -1.53
N ALA A 30 -9.20 11.21 -0.93
CA ALA A 30 -9.41 9.82 -0.58
C ALA A 30 -9.42 8.89 -1.81
N VAL A 31 -10.04 9.29 -2.92
CA VAL A 31 -10.03 8.51 -4.16
C VAL A 31 -8.63 8.48 -4.77
N VAL A 32 -7.94 9.62 -4.84
CA VAL A 32 -6.57 9.71 -5.37
C VAL A 32 -5.62 8.83 -4.57
N GLY A 33 -5.70 8.85 -3.24
CA GLY A 33 -4.90 7.98 -2.39
C GLY A 33 -5.18 6.49 -2.62
N ALA A 34 -6.44 6.11 -2.88
CA ALA A 34 -6.80 4.72 -3.18
C ALA A 34 -6.13 4.25 -4.47
N LEU A 35 -6.24 5.07 -5.53
CA LEU A 35 -5.65 4.80 -6.83
C LEU A 35 -4.13 4.69 -6.74
N ALA A 36 -3.49 5.64 -6.03
CA ALA A 36 -2.05 5.61 -5.81
C ALA A 36 -1.62 4.37 -5.02
N CYS A 37 -2.33 4.02 -3.95
CA CYS A 37 -2.02 2.85 -3.13
C CYS A 37 -2.10 1.55 -3.92
N VAL A 38 -3.17 1.37 -4.73
CA VAL A 38 -3.33 0.19 -5.58
C VAL A 38 -2.28 0.16 -6.69
N ALA A 39 -2.02 1.29 -7.36
CA ALA A 39 -1.03 1.38 -8.43
C ALA A 39 0.39 1.02 -7.96
N LEU A 40 0.76 1.42 -6.73
CA LEU A 40 2.07 1.14 -6.15
C LEU A 40 2.17 -0.23 -5.47
N SER A 41 1.06 -0.93 -5.27
CA SER A 41 1.01 -2.17 -4.48
C SER A 41 1.85 -3.33 -5.03
N THR A 42 2.20 -3.32 -6.31
CA THR A 42 3.06 -4.33 -6.96
C THR A 42 4.44 -3.78 -7.30
N LEU A 43 4.77 -2.57 -6.85
CA LEU A 43 6.06 -1.95 -7.13
C LEU A 43 7.27 -2.79 -6.65
N PRO A 44 7.24 -3.43 -5.45
CA PRO A 44 8.36 -4.25 -5.01
C PRO A 44 8.75 -5.35 -6.00
N ASP A 45 7.76 -6.02 -6.61
CA ASP A 45 7.97 -7.13 -7.56
C ASP A 45 8.51 -6.68 -8.92
N CYS A 46 8.69 -5.37 -9.15
CA CYS A 46 9.40 -4.92 -10.34
C CYS A 46 10.91 -5.26 -10.27
N ASP A 47 11.42 -5.67 -9.11
CA ASP A 47 12.79 -6.17 -8.92
C ASP A 47 13.14 -7.38 -9.79
N TYR A 48 12.16 -8.21 -10.20
CA TYR A 48 12.35 -9.29 -11.17
C TYR A 48 12.94 -8.82 -12.51
N ARG A 49 12.81 -7.53 -12.83
CA ARG A 49 13.29 -6.91 -14.07
C ARG A 49 14.61 -6.15 -13.89
N LEU A 50 15.11 -6.04 -12.67
CA LEU A 50 16.29 -5.24 -12.34
C LEU A 50 17.52 -6.14 -12.21
N PRO A 51 18.47 -6.11 -13.16
CA PRO A 51 19.72 -6.83 -13.00
C PRO A 51 20.46 -6.28 -11.77
N ALA A 52 20.98 -7.19 -10.94
CA ALA A 52 21.67 -6.92 -9.67
C ALA A 52 20.80 -6.54 -8.46
N VAL A 53 19.46 -6.57 -8.56
CA VAL A 53 18.58 -6.48 -7.38
C VAL A 53 18.10 -7.89 -7.04
N GLU A 54 18.40 -8.35 -5.82
CA GLU A 54 17.86 -9.62 -5.32
C GLU A 54 16.35 -9.48 -5.07
N HIS A 55 15.58 -10.42 -5.63
CA HIS A 55 14.14 -10.49 -5.34
C HIS A 55 13.93 -10.76 -3.85
N ARG A 56 13.01 -10.02 -3.22
CA ARG A 56 12.75 -10.07 -1.76
C ARG A 56 13.92 -9.62 -0.89
N GLY A 57 14.80 -8.79 -1.46
CA GLY A 57 15.84 -8.05 -0.75
C GLY A 57 15.39 -6.64 -0.40
N ALA A 58 16.04 -5.65 -1.02
CA ALA A 58 15.85 -4.24 -0.72
C ALA A 58 14.40 -3.77 -0.91
N THR A 59 13.76 -4.16 -2.02
CA THR A 59 12.40 -3.79 -2.42
C THR A 59 11.31 -4.34 -1.48
N HIS A 60 11.59 -5.43 -0.76
CA HIS A 60 10.65 -6.04 0.18
C HIS A 60 11.04 -5.74 1.64
N SER A 61 11.38 -4.48 1.90
CA SER A 61 11.79 -3.99 3.23
C SER A 61 10.98 -2.78 3.70
N LEU A 62 10.98 -2.53 5.00
CA LEU A 62 10.40 -1.32 5.59
C LEU A 62 11.15 -0.06 5.16
N ALA A 63 12.46 -0.16 4.94
CA ALA A 63 13.25 0.96 4.42
C ALA A 63 12.76 1.37 3.02
N PHE A 64 12.45 0.41 2.16
CA PHE A 64 11.88 0.70 0.84
C PHE A 64 10.45 1.26 0.94
N ALA A 65 9.64 0.79 1.88
CA ALA A 65 8.32 1.37 2.14
C ALA A 65 8.42 2.87 2.50
N LEU A 66 9.34 3.22 3.41
CA LEU A 66 9.59 4.60 3.80
C LEU A 66 10.17 5.42 2.63
N LEU A 67 11.04 4.83 1.80
CA LEU A 67 11.60 5.49 0.63
C LEU A 67 10.52 5.84 -0.40
N VAL A 68 9.61 4.90 -0.71
CA VAL A 68 8.50 5.14 -1.64
C VAL A 68 7.54 6.18 -1.07
N GLY A 69 7.22 6.11 0.22
CA GLY A 69 6.45 7.13 0.92
C GLY A 69 7.09 8.52 0.81
N ALA A 70 8.39 8.63 1.15
CA ALA A 70 9.13 9.89 1.05
C ALA A 70 9.20 10.41 -0.38
N GLY A 71 9.38 9.53 -1.38
CA GLY A 71 9.36 9.90 -2.79
C GLY A 71 8.01 10.47 -3.23
N LEU A 72 6.90 9.81 -2.85
CA LEU A 72 5.56 10.30 -3.18
C LEU A 72 5.29 11.65 -2.49
N ALA A 73 5.67 11.79 -1.21
CA ALA A 73 5.56 13.05 -0.47
C ALA A 73 6.37 14.18 -1.12
N ALA A 74 7.60 13.91 -1.56
CA ALA A 74 8.45 14.88 -2.23
C ALA A 74 7.85 15.32 -3.58
N VAL A 75 7.33 14.39 -4.38
CA VAL A 75 6.62 14.72 -5.62
C VAL A 75 5.41 15.59 -5.31
N THR A 76 4.59 15.23 -4.33
CA THR A 76 3.43 16.01 -3.89
C THR A 76 3.83 17.43 -3.47
N ALA A 77 4.88 17.60 -2.68
CA ALA A 77 5.36 18.91 -2.22
C ALA A 77 5.85 19.81 -3.37
N ILE A 78 6.25 19.24 -4.51
CA ILE A 78 6.69 20.00 -5.69
C ILE A 78 5.51 20.40 -6.57
N VAL A 79 4.51 19.52 -6.70
CA VAL A 79 3.42 19.70 -7.69
C VAL A 79 2.18 20.38 -7.11
N VAL A 80 1.97 20.30 -5.80
CA VAL A 80 0.82 20.91 -5.14
C VAL A 80 1.17 22.34 -4.75
N ASP A 81 0.42 23.29 -5.30
CA ASP A 81 0.40 24.68 -4.82
C ASP A 81 -0.79 24.83 -3.86
N ALA A 82 -0.54 24.61 -2.57
CA ALA A 82 -1.58 24.65 -1.56
C ALA A 82 -1.88 26.10 -1.16
N SER A 83 -3.17 26.41 -0.94
CA SER A 83 -3.63 27.74 -0.53
C SER A 83 -3.13 28.17 0.86
N SER A 84 -2.59 27.25 1.66
CA SER A 84 -1.95 27.56 2.94
C SER A 84 -0.88 26.52 3.32
N PRO A 85 0.14 26.90 4.13
CA PRO A 85 1.17 25.97 4.60
C PRO A 85 0.63 24.77 5.39
N LEU A 86 -0.47 24.93 6.13
CA LEU A 86 -1.04 23.84 6.93
C LEU A 86 -1.69 22.77 6.04
N VAL A 87 -2.43 23.20 5.00
CA VAL A 87 -3.00 22.30 3.99
C VAL A 87 -1.88 21.57 3.25
N ASP A 88 -0.81 22.29 2.93
CA ASP A 88 0.37 21.73 2.27
C ASP A 88 1.00 20.58 3.07
N VAL A 89 1.26 20.81 4.36
CA VAL A 89 1.78 19.78 5.27
C VAL A 89 0.84 18.58 5.37
N GLY A 90 -0.48 18.81 5.42
CA GLY A 90 -1.48 17.75 5.47
C GLY A 90 -1.45 16.86 4.23
N VAL A 91 -1.43 17.45 3.04
CA VAL A 91 -1.44 16.73 1.76
C VAL A 91 -0.12 15.98 1.54
N VAL A 92 1.02 16.58 1.88
CA VAL A 92 2.34 15.93 1.81
C VAL A 92 2.45 14.76 2.79
N THR A 93 1.94 14.93 4.02
CA THR A 93 1.90 13.85 5.02
C THR A 93 1.00 12.71 4.57
N PHE A 94 -0.16 13.03 3.99
CA PHE A 94 -1.06 12.03 3.43
C PHE A 94 -0.37 11.24 2.31
N ALA A 95 0.31 11.91 1.38
CA ALA A 95 1.08 11.26 0.32
C ALA A 95 2.18 10.32 0.87
N PHE A 96 2.90 10.74 1.91
CA PHE A 96 3.86 9.87 2.61
C PHE A 96 3.22 8.59 3.14
N VAL A 97 2.08 8.74 3.82
CA VAL A 97 1.34 7.61 4.40
C VAL A 97 0.85 6.68 3.30
N VAL A 98 0.28 7.20 2.22
CA VAL A 98 -0.21 6.39 1.08
C VAL A 98 0.90 5.57 0.45
N GLY A 99 2.05 6.19 0.14
CA GLY A 99 3.17 5.47 -0.46
C GLY A 99 3.74 4.39 0.46
N SER A 100 3.89 4.71 1.75
CA SER A 100 4.36 3.75 2.75
C SER A 100 3.39 2.58 2.94
N LEU A 101 2.09 2.88 2.97
CA LEU A 101 1.02 1.89 3.15
C LEU A 101 0.90 0.97 1.94
N ALA A 102 1.12 1.47 0.72
CA ALA A 102 1.13 0.66 -0.49
C ALA A 102 2.16 -0.46 -0.39
N ILE A 103 3.41 -0.10 -0.06
CA ILE A 103 4.48 -1.10 0.10
C ILE A 103 4.25 -1.96 1.34
N GLY A 104 3.80 -1.37 2.46
CA GLY A 104 3.44 -2.12 3.66
C GLY A 104 2.40 -3.21 3.39
N SER A 105 1.37 -2.91 2.60
CA SER A 105 0.35 -3.88 2.20
C SER A 105 0.94 -5.02 1.36
N HIS A 106 1.91 -4.72 0.50
CA HIS A 106 2.65 -5.71 -0.25
C HIS A 106 3.43 -6.67 0.67
N LEU A 107 4.17 -6.13 1.64
CA LEU A 107 4.93 -6.91 2.60
C LEU A 107 4.04 -7.84 3.41
N VAL A 108 2.88 -7.34 3.88
CA VAL A 108 1.90 -8.14 4.61
C VAL A 108 1.37 -9.28 3.74
N ALA A 109 1.01 -9.00 2.47
CA ALA A 109 0.55 -10.01 1.54
C ALA A 109 1.60 -11.10 1.28
N ASP A 110 2.89 -10.71 1.20
CA ASP A 110 3.98 -11.66 1.01
C ASP A 110 4.30 -12.47 2.26
N ALA A 111 4.16 -11.89 3.45
CA ALA A 111 4.30 -12.59 4.72
C ALA A 111 3.26 -13.70 4.90
N LEU A 112 2.11 -13.65 4.22
CA LEU A 112 1.13 -14.74 4.22
C LEU A 112 1.63 -16.00 3.51
N THR A 113 2.68 -15.90 2.70
CA THR A 113 3.21 -16.99 1.89
C THR A 113 4.49 -17.57 2.47
N PRO A 114 4.80 -18.87 2.24
CA PRO A 114 6.06 -19.46 2.68
C PRO A 114 7.32 -18.73 2.21
N ALA A 115 7.25 -18.05 1.06
CA ALA A 115 8.36 -17.26 0.56
C ALA A 115 8.69 -16.05 1.47
N GLY A 116 7.73 -15.54 2.24
CA GLY A 116 7.92 -14.55 3.32
C GLY A 116 8.62 -13.25 2.92
N ILE A 117 9.11 -12.52 3.92
CA ILE A 117 9.79 -11.23 3.78
C ILE A 117 11.01 -11.09 4.70
N ARG A 118 11.87 -10.10 4.43
CA ARG A 118 12.96 -9.64 5.30
C ARG A 118 12.78 -8.14 5.58
N PRO A 119 11.84 -7.75 6.46
CA PRO A 119 11.40 -6.37 6.60
C PRO A 119 12.50 -5.42 7.06
N PHE A 120 13.50 -5.94 7.78
CA PHE A 120 14.61 -5.16 8.34
C PHE A 120 15.90 -5.26 7.51
N TRP A 121 15.83 -5.68 6.25
CA TRP A 121 16.97 -5.59 5.34
C TRP A 121 17.45 -4.12 5.23
N PRO A 122 18.77 -3.83 5.18
CA PRO A 122 19.90 -4.78 5.21
C PRO A 122 20.40 -5.11 6.63
N VAL A 123 19.84 -4.46 7.66
CA VAL A 123 20.28 -4.56 9.07
C VAL A 123 20.10 -5.97 9.61
N SER A 124 19.05 -6.68 9.19
CA SER A 124 18.81 -8.07 9.55
C SER A 124 18.40 -8.90 8.35
N GLN A 125 18.91 -10.13 8.30
CA GLN A 125 18.50 -11.15 7.33
C GLN A 125 17.39 -12.07 7.86
N ARG A 126 16.81 -11.75 9.02
CA ARG A 126 15.76 -12.57 9.62
C ARG A 126 14.53 -12.61 8.70
N HIS A 127 14.11 -13.84 8.40
CA HIS A 127 12.97 -14.14 7.55
C HIS A 127 11.70 -14.23 8.39
N TYR A 128 10.62 -13.62 7.89
CA TYR A 128 9.31 -13.61 8.51
C TYR A 128 8.27 -14.15 7.52
N THR A 129 7.51 -15.14 7.96
CA THR A 129 6.45 -15.81 7.20
C THR A 129 5.40 -16.34 8.17
N LEU A 130 4.15 -16.32 7.75
CA LEU A 130 3.01 -16.91 8.44
C LEU A 130 2.59 -18.25 7.81
N GLU A 131 3.10 -18.57 6.62
CA GLU A 131 2.84 -19.84 5.90
C GLU A 131 1.35 -20.20 5.75
N VAL A 132 0.48 -19.19 5.65
CA VAL A 132 -0.98 -19.38 5.59
C VAL A 132 -1.42 -20.01 4.27
N THR A 133 -0.79 -19.61 3.16
CA THR A 133 -1.17 -20.07 1.83
C THR A 133 -0.01 -19.94 0.85
N THR A 134 0.03 -20.77 -0.19
CA THR A 134 1.05 -20.64 -1.24
C THR A 134 0.77 -19.42 -2.11
N THR A 135 1.83 -18.81 -2.65
CA THR A 135 1.75 -17.67 -3.58
C THR A 135 0.84 -17.96 -4.78
N SER A 136 0.87 -19.20 -5.27
CA SER A 136 0.13 -19.65 -6.46
C SER A 136 -1.31 -20.07 -6.19
N ASN A 137 -1.78 -20.04 -4.93
CA ASN A 137 -3.14 -20.45 -4.61
C ASN A 137 -4.15 -19.42 -5.18
N PRO A 138 -4.95 -19.77 -6.21
CA PRO A 138 -5.87 -18.83 -6.83
C PRO A 138 -6.97 -18.40 -5.88
N LEU A 139 -7.46 -19.30 -5.02
CA LEU A 139 -8.51 -19.01 -4.06
C LEU A 139 -8.06 -17.93 -3.07
N ALA A 140 -6.84 -18.02 -2.54
CA ALA A 140 -6.31 -17.02 -1.62
C ALA A 140 -6.13 -15.64 -2.28
N ASN A 141 -5.63 -15.62 -3.51
CA ASN A 141 -5.44 -14.39 -4.28
C ASN A 141 -6.78 -13.69 -4.57
N TYR A 142 -7.79 -14.44 -5.01
CA TYR A 142 -9.13 -13.88 -5.24
C TYR A 142 -9.89 -13.59 -3.95
N ALA A 143 -9.65 -14.32 -2.86
CA ALA A 143 -10.22 -14.02 -1.56
C ALA A 143 -9.72 -12.67 -1.03
N LEU A 144 -8.41 -12.41 -1.11
CA LEU A 144 -7.85 -11.09 -0.75
C LEU A 144 -8.46 -9.97 -1.59
N LEU A 145 -8.60 -10.17 -2.91
CA LEU A 145 -9.25 -9.20 -3.78
C LEU A 145 -10.72 -8.99 -3.40
N GLY A 146 -11.48 -10.07 -3.20
CA GLY A 146 -12.88 -10.03 -2.83
C GLY A 146 -13.11 -9.33 -1.49
N ILE A 147 -12.26 -9.59 -0.49
CA ILE A 147 -12.29 -8.89 0.79
C ILE A 147 -11.96 -7.41 0.60
N GLY A 148 -10.92 -7.08 -0.18
CA GLY A 148 -10.57 -5.68 -0.47
C GLY A 148 -11.72 -4.91 -1.14
N VAL A 149 -12.41 -5.53 -2.10
CA VAL A 149 -13.61 -4.96 -2.72
C VAL A 149 -14.74 -4.82 -1.69
N GLY A 150 -14.98 -5.84 -0.87
CA GLY A 150 -16.00 -5.80 0.19
C GLY A 150 -15.76 -4.68 1.21
N VAL A 151 -14.52 -4.50 1.65
CA VAL A 151 -14.12 -3.41 2.55
C VAL A 151 -14.31 -2.06 1.86
N THR A 152 -13.97 -1.95 0.57
CA THR A 152 -14.22 -0.73 -0.22
C THR A 152 -15.70 -0.38 -0.27
N VAL A 153 -16.57 -1.36 -0.58
CA VAL A 153 -18.03 -1.16 -0.61
C VAL A 153 -18.55 -0.73 0.77
N ALA A 154 -18.09 -1.38 1.83
CA ALA A 154 -18.47 -1.02 3.20
C ALA A 154 -18.02 0.41 3.57
N GLY A 155 -16.79 0.79 3.21
CA GLY A 155 -16.26 2.13 3.41
C GLY A 155 -17.07 3.20 2.67
N THR A 156 -17.42 2.95 1.40
CA THR A 156 -18.30 3.83 0.62
C THR A 156 -19.69 3.93 1.24
N GLY A 157 -20.26 2.81 1.68
CA GLY A 157 -21.55 2.80 2.39
C GLY A 157 -21.52 3.63 3.66
N ALA A 158 -20.43 3.58 4.44
CA ALA A 158 -20.25 4.43 5.61
C ALA A 158 -20.16 5.91 5.26
N ILE A 159 -19.46 6.28 4.18
CA ILE A 159 -19.39 7.67 3.70
C ILE A 159 -20.79 8.19 3.36
N VAL A 160 -21.56 7.42 2.59
CA VAL A 160 -22.94 7.80 2.19
C VAL A 160 -23.89 7.90 3.38
N ALA A 161 -23.68 7.10 4.43
CA ALA A 161 -24.56 7.07 5.59
C ALA A 161 -24.24 8.15 6.64
N LEU A 162 -23.01 8.67 6.68
CA LEU A 162 -22.50 9.52 7.77
C LEU A 162 -21.99 10.90 7.32
N GLY A 163 -21.69 11.09 6.04
CA GLY A 163 -21.30 12.38 5.44
C GLY A 163 -22.47 13.09 4.79
#